data_AF-A0A7J6X462-F1
#
_entry.id   AF-A0A7J6X462-F1
#
_cell.length_a   1.000
_cell.length_b   1.000
_cell.length_c   1.000
_cell.angle_alpha   90.00
_cell.angle_beta   90.00
_cell.angle_gamma   90.00
#
_symmetry.space_group_name_H-M   'P 1'
#
loop_
_entity.id
_entity.type
_entity.pdbx_description
1 polymer ?
#
loop_
_entity_poly.entity_id
_entity_poly.type
_entity_poly.pdbx_seq_one_letter_code
_entity_poly.pdbx_strand_id
1 'polypeptide(L)'
;VHILNKELVCAGMTLLKYFPLHFVDSLILFLAKIKYGDLSKYGLHRPKIGPFSLKAAIGRSPVIDVGTVNKIKEGEIKIFPGIEKIQGSRIIFENGEEKIFDAIVFATGYRSTANEWLKDFYFVLNEEGMPKAKFPNHWKGENGLYCAGLSSRGLAGIYADAHAIANDISNNYLVHILNKELVCAGMTLLKYFPLHFVDSLILFLAKIKYGDLSKYGLHRPKIGPFSLKAAIGRSPVIDVGTVNKIKEGEIKIFPGIEKIQGSRIIFENGEEKIFDAIVFATGYRSTANEWLKDFYFVLNEEGMPKAKFPNHWKGENGLYCAGLSSRGLAGIYADAHAIANDISNNYLVEKFNKL
;
A
#
# COMPACT_ATOMS: atom_id res chain seq x y z
N VAL A 1 -2.83 -3.16 19.22
CA VAL A 1 -1.98 -2.29 18.37
C VAL A 1 -1.16 -1.32 19.22
N HIS A 2 -0.02 -0.81 18.75
CA HIS A 2 0.69 0.30 19.41
C HIS A 2 0.14 1.63 18.89
N ILE A 3 -0.15 2.55 19.81
CA ILE A 3 -0.65 3.89 19.50
C ILE A 3 0.34 4.91 20.04
N LEU A 4 0.81 5.80 19.18
CA LEU A 4 1.77 6.86 19.48
C LEU A 4 1.33 8.15 18.79
N ASN A 5 1.68 9.30 19.33
CA ASN A 5 1.60 10.55 18.57
C ASN A 5 2.87 10.72 17.71
N LYS A 6 2.84 11.71 16.82
CA LYS A 6 3.97 12.06 15.95
C LYS A 6 5.25 12.33 16.75
N GLU A 7 5.16 13.06 17.87
CA GLU A 7 6.31 13.43 18.68
C GLU A 7 7.03 12.20 19.25
N LEU A 8 6.29 11.21 19.78
CA LEU A 8 6.89 9.98 20.31
C LEU A 8 7.53 9.14 19.21
N VAL A 9 6.92 9.07 18.02
CA VAL A 9 7.53 8.36 16.87
C VAL A 9 8.83 9.04 16.47
N CYS A 10 8.84 10.37 16.33
CA CYS A 10 10.03 11.14 15.98
C CYS A 10 11.13 11.01 17.04
N ALA A 11 10.78 11.13 18.33
CA ALA A 11 11.73 10.97 19.43
C ALA A 11 12.35 9.56 19.42
N GLY A 12 11.53 8.50 19.30
CA GLY A 12 12.02 7.14 19.22
C GLY A 12 12.94 6.91 18.02
N MET A 13 12.60 7.43 16.84
CA MET A 13 13.46 7.36 15.66
C MET A 13 14.81 8.06 15.86
N THR A 14 14.84 9.20 16.54
CA THR A 14 16.10 9.89 16.88
C THR A 14 16.92 9.11 17.90
N LEU A 15 16.27 8.57 18.94
CA LEU A 15 16.94 7.81 20.00
C LEU A 15 17.54 6.50 19.50
N LEU A 16 16.93 5.85 18.50
CA LEU A 16 17.48 4.64 17.87
C LEU A 16 18.88 4.85 17.25
N LYS A 17 19.33 6.09 17.05
CA LYS A 17 20.70 6.40 16.59
C LYS A 17 21.74 6.26 17.69
N TYR A 18 21.33 6.36 18.96
CA TYR A 18 22.23 6.46 20.12
C TYR A 18 22.03 5.36 21.14
N PHE A 19 20.86 4.71 21.16
CA PHE A 19 20.48 3.75 22.18
C PHE A 19 20.01 2.41 21.60
N PRO A 20 20.19 1.30 22.35
CA PRO A 20 19.68 0.00 21.96
C PRO A 20 18.16 -0.02 21.75
N LEU A 21 17.70 -0.81 20.77
CA LEU A 21 16.30 -0.88 20.35
C LEU A 21 15.33 -1.26 21.47
N HIS A 22 15.71 -2.19 22.36
CA HIS A 22 14.88 -2.57 23.50
C HIS A 22 14.69 -1.41 24.50
N PHE A 23 15.74 -0.63 24.75
CA PHE A 23 15.69 0.53 25.64
C PHE A 23 14.77 1.61 25.06
N VAL A 24 14.91 1.90 23.76
CA VAL A 24 14.05 2.88 23.09
C VAL A 24 12.58 2.44 23.14
N ASP A 25 12.30 1.16 22.89
CA ASP A 25 10.93 0.63 23.00
C ASP A 25 10.36 0.78 24.41
N SER A 26 11.12 0.41 25.46
CA SER A 26 10.70 0.55 26.85
C SER A 26 10.39 2.00 27.21
N LEU A 27 11.28 2.94 26.83
CA LEU A 27 11.10 4.35 27.08
C LEU A 27 9.87 4.91 26.36
N ILE A 28 9.71 4.59 25.08
CA ILE A 28 8.59 5.10 24.27
C ILE A 28 7.27 4.51 24.75
N LEU A 29 7.24 3.24 25.17
CA LEU A 29 6.05 2.63 25.76
C LEU A 29 5.69 3.24 27.12
N PHE A 30 6.69 3.59 27.93
CA PHE A 30 6.50 4.30 29.20
C PHE A 30 5.87 5.67 28.97
N LEU A 31 6.46 6.48 28.06
CA LEU A 31 5.91 7.80 27.70
C LEU A 31 4.51 7.70 27.08
N ALA A 32 4.27 6.69 26.24
CA ALA A 32 2.95 6.41 25.69
C ALA A 32 1.94 5.99 26.77
N LYS A 33 2.37 5.30 27.83
CA LYS A 33 1.52 4.95 28.98
C LYS A 33 1.17 6.19 29.79
N ILE A 34 2.13 7.10 30.01
CA ILE A 34 1.85 8.39 30.67
C ILE A 34 0.82 9.19 29.86
N LYS A 35 1.03 9.31 28.55
CA LYS A 35 0.16 10.12 27.69
C LYS A 35 -1.24 9.53 27.54
N TYR A 36 -1.35 8.24 27.26
CA TYR A 36 -2.61 7.62 26.87
C TYR A 36 -3.30 6.86 28.00
N GLY A 37 -2.58 6.48 29.05
CA GLY A 37 -3.08 5.56 30.07
C GLY A 37 -3.18 4.12 29.55
N ASP A 38 -3.92 3.31 30.28
CA ASP A 38 -4.29 1.96 29.88
C ASP A 38 -5.50 2.02 28.93
N LEU A 39 -5.27 1.58 27.69
CA LEU A 39 -6.29 1.55 26.63
C LEU A 39 -6.95 0.17 26.50
N SER A 40 -6.49 -0.83 27.25
CA SER A 40 -7.06 -2.18 27.21
C SER A 40 -8.50 -2.20 27.72
N LYS A 41 -8.85 -1.30 28.65
CA LYS A 41 -10.23 -1.05 29.10
C LYS A 41 -11.18 -0.57 28.01
N TYR A 42 -10.65 -0.10 26.87
CA TYR A 42 -11.43 0.25 25.69
C TYR A 42 -11.27 -0.80 24.56
N GLY A 43 -10.73 -1.99 24.85
CA GLY A 43 -10.50 -3.04 23.85
C GLY A 43 -9.21 -2.90 23.03
N LEU A 44 -8.36 -1.89 23.28
CA LEU A 44 -7.07 -1.75 22.59
C LEU A 44 -5.95 -2.43 23.36
N HIS A 45 -5.65 -3.66 22.97
CA HIS A 45 -4.55 -4.42 23.56
C HIS A 45 -3.22 -4.10 22.89
N ARG A 46 -2.22 -3.70 23.69
CA ARG A 46 -0.85 -3.47 23.19
C ARG A 46 -0.17 -4.82 22.92
N PRO A 47 0.54 -4.97 21.78
CA PRO A 47 1.40 -6.13 21.54
C PRO A 47 2.49 -6.25 22.61
N LYS A 48 2.93 -7.48 22.91
CA LYS A 48 4.02 -7.76 23.86
C LYS A 48 5.37 -7.19 23.40
N ILE A 49 5.61 -7.23 22.10
CA ILE A 49 6.81 -6.70 21.44
C ILE A 49 6.64 -5.19 21.26
N GLY A 50 7.64 -4.37 21.61
CA GLY A 50 7.57 -2.91 21.52
C GLY A 50 7.42 -2.35 20.09
N PRO A 51 7.04 -1.08 19.91
CA PRO A 51 6.63 -0.53 18.62
C PRO A 51 7.73 -0.55 17.55
N PHE A 52 8.98 -0.23 17.91
CA PHE A 52 10.10 -0.26 16.98
C PHE A 52 10.62 -1.69 16.77
N SER A 53 10.60 -2.54 17.80
CA SER A 53 10.84 -3.99 17.64
C SER A 53 9.83 -4.64 16.71
N LEU A 54 8.54 -4.32 16.86
CA LEU A 54 7.46 -4.86 16.05
C LEU A 54 7.61 -4.39 14.60
N LYS A 55 7.98 -3.11 14.42
CA LYS A 55 8.34 -2.56 13.12
C LYS A 55 9.59 -3.22 12.52
N ALA A 56 10.59 -3.59 13.32
CA ALA A 56 11.77 -4.27 12.82
C ALA A 56 11.49 -5.75 12.47
N ALA A 57 10.64 -6.41 13.25
CA ALA A 57 10.38 -7.84 13.13
C ALA A 57 9.39 -8.18 12.02
N ILE A 58 8.29 -7.43 11.90
CA ILE A 58 7.20 -7.70 10.95
C ILE A 58 6.71 -6.43 10.23
N GLY A 59 7.37 -5.29 10.48
CA GLY A 59 7.03 -3.95 9.96
C GLY A 59 5.59 -3.50 10.14
N ARG A 60 4.96 -3.95 11.21
CA ARG A 60 3.79 -3.25 11.70
C ARG A 60 4.26 -1.97 12.38
N SER A 61 4.04 -0.84 11.72
CA SER A 61 4.29 0.47 12.30
C SER A 61 3.22 0.80 13.36
N PRO A 62 3.57 1.59 14.40
CA PRO A 62 2.57 2.08 15.35
C PRO A 62 1.56 2.99 14.63
N VAL A 63 0.31 2.95 15.10
CA VAL A 63 -0.73 3.87 14.64
C VAL A 63 -0.43 5.25 15.20
N ILE A 64 -0.42 6.25 14.32
CA ILE A 64 -0.23 7.64 14.71
C ILE A 64 -1.57 8.21 15.13
N ASP A 65 -1.74 8.47 16.41
CA ASP A 65 -2.92 9.13 16.95
C ASP A 65 -2.88 10.63 16.64
N VAL A 66 -4.00 11.11 16.09
CA VAL A 66 -4.26 12.52 15.75
C VAL A 66 -5.51 13.05 16.48
N GLY A 67 -5.96 12.36 17.54
CA GLY A 67 -7.15 12.72 18.32
C GLY A 67 -8.16 11.59 18.48
N THR A 68 -7.96 10.46 17.80
CA THR A 68 -8.81 9.26 17.88
C THR A 68 -8.90 8.72 19.31
N VAL A 69 -7.79 8.73 20.06
CA VAL A 69 -7.80 8.23 21.45
C VAL A 69 -8.69 9.07 22.36
N ASN A 70 -8.75 10.39 22.17
CA ASN A 70 -9.63 11.24 22.97
C ASN A 70 -11.10 10.90 22.70
N LYS A 71 -11.48 10.77 21.42
CA LYS A 71 -12.83 10.35 21.03
C LYS A 71 -13.21 8.97 21.57
N ILE A 72 -12.26 8.04 21.66
CA ILE A 72 -12.49 6.74 22.31
C ILE A 72 -12.76 6.92 23.80
N LYS A 73 -11.97 7.75 24.49
CA LYS A 73 -12.12 8.01 25.93
C LYS A 73 -13.43 8.72 26.26
N GLU A 74 -13.88 9.62 25.38
CA GLU A 74 -15.14 10.36 25.47
C GLU A 74 -16.36 9.48 25.11
N GLY A 75 -16.13 8.30 24.55
CA GLY A 75 -17.20 7.36 24.14
C GLY A 75 -17.81 7.65 22.78
N GLU A 76 -17.30 8.65 22.05
CA GLU A 76 -17.67 8.95 20.66
C GLU A 76 -17.25 7.81 19.71
N ILE A 77 -16.15 7.12 20.02
CA ILE A 77 -15.69 5.94 19.28
C ILE A 77 -15.72 4.72 20.20
N LYS A 78 -16.49 3.70 19.79
CA LYS A 78 -16.52 2.40 20.44
C LYS A 78 -15.70 1.40 19.63
N ILE A 79 -14.98 0.54 20.34
CA ILE A 79 -14.16 -0.50 19.74
C ILE A 79 -14.84 -1.83 20.01
N PHE A 80 -14.96 -2.63 18.95
CA PHE A 80 -15.53 -3.97 18.99
C PHE A 80 -14.46 -5.02 18.65
N PRO A 81 -14.69 -6.30 19.02
CA PRO A 81 -13.84 -7.42 18.62
C PRO A 81 -13.79 -7.61 17.09
N GLY A 82 -13.08 -8.66 16.64
CA GLY A 82 -13.06 -9.03 15.23
C GLY A 82 -14.48 -9.27 14.69
N ILE A 83 -14.67 -9.02 13.39
CA ILE A 83 -15.94 -9.24 12.72
C ILE A 83 -16.00 -10.70 12.27
N GLU A 84 -17.02 -11.42 12.69
CA GLU A 84 -17.29 -12.78 12.21
C GLU A 84 -18.10 -12.74 10.91
N LYS A 85 -19.13 -11.89 10.86
CA LYS A 85 -20.05 -11.80 9.72
C LYS A 85 -20.70 -10.42 9.58
N ILE A 86 -21.00 -10.02 8.36
CA ILE A 86 -21.78 -8.82 8.03
C ILE A 86 -23.03 -9.24 7.25
N GLN A 87 -24.21 -8.80 7.69
CA GLN A 87 -25.50 -9.06 7.06
C GLN A 87 -26.28 -7.74 6.90
N GLY A 88 -26.08 -7.06 5.77
CA GLY A 88 -26.61 -5.70 5.57
C GLY A 88 -26.02 -4.74 6.61
N SER A 89 -26.89 -4.06 7.37
CA SER A 89 -26.49 -3.16 8.47
C SER A 89 -26.13 -3.87 9.77
N ARG A 90 -26.36 -5.19 9.85
CA ARG A 90 -26.05 -6.00 11.04
C ARG A 90 -24.63 -6.54 10.96
N ILE A 91 -23.85 -6.34 12.02
CA ILE A 91 -22.52 -6.93 12.22
C ILE A 91 -22.59 -7.91 13.39
N ILE A 92 -22.07 -9.11 13.16
CA ILE A 92 -21.86 -10.16 14.15
C ILE A 92 -20.36 -10.21 14.44
N PHE A 93 -19.99 -10.01 15.70
CA PHE A 93 -18.60 -10.03 16.16
C PHE A 93 -18.19 -11.43 16.63
N GLU A 94 -16.89 -11.71 16.66
CA GLU A 94 -16.30 -13.00 17.08
C GLU A 94 -16.69 -13.44 18.50
N ASN A 95 -17.14 -12.51 19.35
CA ASN A 95 -17.65 -12.80 20.70
C ASN A 95 -19.16 -13.13 20.73
N GLY A 96 -19.82 -13.21 19.56
CA GLY A 96 -21.26 -13.42 19.42
C GLY A 96 -22.11 -12.16 19.62
N GLU A 97 -21.52 -10.99 19.87
CA GLU A 97 -22.27 -9.74 19.98
C GLU A 97 -22.81 -9.31 18.61
N GLU A 98 -24.06 -8.88 18.56
CA GLU A 98 -24.68 -8.33 17.37
C GLU A 98 -24.94 -6.83 17.52
N LYS A 99 -24.63 -6.05 16.48
CA LYS A 99 -24.95 -4.63 16.40
C LYS A 99 -25.48 -4.25 15.03
N ILE A 100 -26.33 -3.24 15.01
CA ILE A 100 -26.83 -2.61 13.79
C ILE A 100 -26.15 -1.26 13.65
N PHE A 101 -25.65 -0.97 12.45
CA PHE A 101 -24.98 0.28 12.12
C PHE A 101 -25.69 0.96 10.95
N ASP A 102 -25.87 2.28 11.05
CA ASP A 102 -26.46 3.09 9.98
C ASP A 102 -25.53 3.22 8.76
N ALA A 103 -24.22 3.14 9.01
CA ALA A 103 -23.19 3.18 7.99
C ALA A 103 -22.01 2.26 8.34
N ILE A 104 -21.45 1.61 7.33
CA ILE A 104 -20.28 0.72 7.45
C ILE A 104 -19.22 1.20 6.45
N VAL A 105 -18.03 1.53 6.96
CA VAL A 105 -16.91 2.03 6.14
C VAL A 105 -15.77 1.02 6.15
N PHE A 106 -15.45 0.47 4.98
CA PHE A 106 -14.29 -0.40 4.79
C PHE A 106 -13.02 0.44 4.59
N ALA A 107 -12.06 0.28 5.51
CA ALA A 107 -10.75 0.95 5.48
C ALA A 107 -9.61 -0.05 5.73
N THR A 108 -9.64 -1.18 5.01
CA THR A 108 -8.84 -2.39 5.34
C THR A 108 -7.45 -2.45 4.72
N GLY A 109 -7.13 -1.50 3.84
CA GLY A 109 -5.82 -1.39 3.22
C GLY A 109 -5.50 -2.50 2.21
N TYR A 110 -4.20 -2.73 1.98
CA TYR A 110 -3.65 -3.67 1.00
C TYR A 110 -2.66 -4.63 1.68
N ARG A 111 -2.50 -5.84 1.14
CA ARG A 111 -1.44 -6.80 1.54
C ARG A 111 -0.72 -7.38 0.32
N SER A 112 0.43 -7.98 0.55
CA SER A 112 1.15 -8.74 -0.48
C SER A 112 0.37 -10.02 -0.76
N THR A 113 0.22 -10.38 -2.02
CA THR A 113 -0.33 -11.68 -2.46
C THR A 113 0.72 -12.50 -3.22
N ALA A 114 2.01 -12.21 -2.96
CA ALA A 114 3.12 -12.83 -3.68
C ALA A 114 3.20 -14.36 -3.49
N ASN A 115 2.72 -14.86 -2.35
CA ASN A 115 2.54 -16.27 -2.04
C ASN A 115 1.47 -16.97 -2.89
N GLU A 116 0.51 -16.26 -3.49
CA GLU A 116 -0.59 -16.89 -4.24
C GLU A 116 -0.21 -17.30 -5.67
N TRP A 117 0.67 -16.53 -6.33
CA TRP A 117 1.04 -16.77 -7.74
C TRP A 117 2.44 -17.35 -7.91
N LEU A 118 3.32 -17.22 -6.92
CA LEU A 118 4.65 -17.84 -6.94
C LEU A 118 4.55 -19.28 -6.43
N LYS A 119 4.47 -20.26 -7.35
CA LYS A 119 4.15 -21.67 -7.03
C LYS A 119 5.12 -22.39 -6.08
N ASP A 120 6.28 -21.81 -5.78
CA ASP A 120 7.30 -22.35 -4.85
C ASP A 120 7.73 -21.33 -3.78
N PHE A 121 6.87 -20.38 -3.39
CA PHE A 121 7.25 -19.23 -2.54
C PHE A 121 7.88 -19.56 -1.18
N TYR A 122 7.71 -20.78 -0.65
CA TYR A 122 8.07 -21.15 0.72
C TYR A 122 9.57 -20.99 1.06
N PHE A 123 10.47 -20.90 0.08
CA PHE A 123 11.89 -20.63 0.34
C PHE A 123 12.19 -19.14 0.62
N VAL A 124 11.29 -18.21 0.29
CA VAL A 124 11.53 -16.76 0.40
C VAL A 124 10.43 -16.00 1.16
N LEU A 125 9.17 -16.40 1.01
CA LEU A 125 8.02 -15.76 1.66
C LEU A 125 7.40 -16.67 2.74
N ASN A 126 6.80 -16.04 3.74
CA ASN A 126 5.93 -16.68 4.71
C ASN A 126 4.50 -16.83 4.16
N GLU A 127 3.62 -17.44 4.95
CA GLU A 127 2.22 -17.66 4.58
C GLU A 127 1.45 -16.35 4.36
N GLU A 128 1.94 -15.22 4.88
CA GLU A 128 1.37 -13.89 4.66
C GLU A 128 1.94 -13.16 3.44
N GLY A 129 2.72 -13.83 2.58
CA GLY A 129 3.30 -13.23 1.37
C GLY A 129 4.40 -12.20 1.66
N MET A 130 4.98 -12.22 2.86
CA MET A 130 6.05 -11.34 3.33
C MET A 130 7.39 -12.10 3.42
N PRO A 131 8.56 -11.42 3.32
CA PRO A 131 9.84 -12.12 3.42
C PRO A 131 10.03 -12.84 4.75
N LYS A 132 10.57 -14.06 4.73
CA LYS A 132 10.87 -14.83 5.95
C LYS A 132 11.98 -14.21 6.80
N ALA A 133 12.99 -13.64 6.13
CA ALA A 133 14.10 -12.97 6.80
C ALA A 133 13.65 -11.63 7.40
N LYS A 134 14.28 -11.22 8.52
CA LYS A 134 14.00 -9.95 9.20
C LYS A 134 14.89 -8.83 8.66
N PHE A 135 14.42 -7.58 8.78
CA PHE A 135 15.23 -6.40 8.48
C PHE A 135 16.55 -6.41 9.29
N PRO A 136 17.70 -5.97 8.75
CA PRO A 136 17.90 -5.35 7.43
C PRO A 136 17.97 -6.35 6.28
N ASN A 137 18.15 -7.65 6.53
CA ASN A 137 18.44 -8.66 5.51
C ASN A 137 17.19 -9.30 4.89
N HIS A 138 15.99 -8.85 5.27
CA HIS A 138 14.71 -9.32 4.75
C HIS A 138 14.55 -9.27 3.23
N TRP A 139 15.28 -8.38 2.56
CA TRP A 139 15.29 -8.31 1.10
C TRP A 139 16.00 -9.50 0.48
N LYS A 140 16.77 -10.32 1.24
CA LYS A 140 17.58 -11.43 0.75
C LYS A 140 17.07 -12.77 1.29
N GLY A 141 16.74 -13.67 0.37
CA GLY A 141 16.41 -15.06 0.62
C GLY A 141 17.46 -16.02 0.05
N GLU A 142 17.13 -17.32 0.07
CA GLU A 142 18.02 -18.38 -0.40
C GLU A 142 18.08 -18.45 -1.94
N ASN A 143 19.14 -19.07 -2.48
CA ASN A 143 19.33 -19.29 -3.92
C ASN A 143 19.29 -18.03 -4.78
N GLY A 144 19.78 -16.92 -4.22
CA GLY A 144 19.75 -15.64 -4.92
C GLY A 144 18.37 -15.00 -5.00
N LEU A 145 17.34 -15.48 -4.30
CA LEU A 145 16.04 -14.79 -4.37
C LEU A 145 16.00 -13.59 -3.42
N TYR A 146 15.35 -12.53 -3.84
CA TYR A 146 15.26 -11.26 -3.14
C TYR A 146 13.83 -10.71 -3.19
N CYS A 147 13.49 -9.84 -2.26
CA CYS A 147 12.17 -9.20 -2.17
C CYS A 147 12.33 -7.69 -2.13
N ALA A 148 11.69 -6.97 -3.06
CA ALA A 148 11.71 -5.52 -3.14
C ALA A 148 10.34 -4.92 -2.83
N GLY A 149 10.31 -3.89 -1.99
CA GLY A 149 9.09 -3.16 -1.69
C GLY A 149 8.12 -3.91 -0.79
N LEU A 150 8.51 -5.08 -0.29
CA LEU A 150 7.84 -5.84 0.76
C LEU A 150 8.35 -5.47 2.16
N SER A 151 9.27 -4.50 2.27
CA SER A 151 9.61 -3.94 3.57
C SER A 151 8.40 -3.26 4.18
N SER A 152 8.02 -3.74 5.34
CA SER A 152 6.95 -3.20 6.15
C SER A 152 7.41 -1.92 6.90
N ARG A 153 8.27 -1.11 6.27
CA ARG A 153 8.70 0.22 6.76
C ARG A 153 8.13 1.38 5.93
N GLY A 154 7.16 1.11 5.04
CA GLY A 154 6.52 2.10 4.19
C GLY A 154 7.48 2.64 3.11
N LEU A 155 7.27 3.87 2.64
CA LEU A 155 8.07 4.46 1.54
C LEU A 155 9.60 4.45 1.79
N ALA A 156 10.03 4.61 3.05
CA ALA A 156 11.45 4.55 3.40
C ALA A 156 12.03 3.13 3.30
N GLY A 157 11.22 2.11 3.59
CA GLY A 157 11.58 0.73 3.37
C GLY A 157 11.65 0.41 1.89
N ILE A 158 10.64 0.82 1.11
CA ILE A 158 10.63 0.63 -0.35
C ILE A 158 11.87 1.28 -0.97
N TYR A 159 12.25 2.48 -0.51
CA TYR A 159 13.49 3.12 -0.92
C TYR A 159 14.74 2.33 -0.51
N ALA A 160 14.83 1.84 0.72
CA ALA A 160 15.99 1.08 1.19
C ALA A 160 16.13 -0.26 0.43
N ASP A 161 15.03 -0.97 0.23
CA ASP A 161 14.96 -2.18 -0.60
C ASP A 161 15.38 -1.83 -2.02
N ALA A 162 14.74 -0.84 -2.64
CA ALA A 162 15.05 -0.42 -4.00
C ALA A 162 16.49 0.10 -4.14
N HIS A 163 17.09 0.70 -3.12
CA HIS A 163 18.48 1.16 -3.16
C HIS A 163 19.47 -0.01 -3.02
N ALA A 164 19.18 -0.96 -2.11
CA ALA A 164 19.96 -2.19 -1.98
C ALA A 164 19.88 -3.06 -3.24
N ILE A 165 18.69 -3.10 -3.87
CA ILE A 165 18.36 -3.91 -5.05
C ILE A 165 18.75 -3.22 -6.36
N ALA A 166 18.71 -1.87 -6.44
CA ALA A 166 19.13 -1.13 -7.65
C ALA A 166 20.64 -1.17 -7.89
N ASN A 167 21.41 -1.63 -6.90
CA ASN A 167 22.80 -2.02 -7.10
C ASN A 167 22.93 -3.43 -7.73
N ASP A 168 21.81 -4.14 -7.94
CA ASP A 168 21.79 -5.58 -8.16
C ASP A 168 20.55 -6.08 -8.93
N ILE A 169 20.19 -5.48 -10.10
CA ILE A 169 19.39 -6.07 -11.23
C ILE A 169 18.20 -5.23 -11.78
N SER A 170 17.89 -5.55 -13.05
CA SER A 170 16.93 -5.02 -14.02
C SER A 170 15.57 -5.73 -14.08
N ASN A 171 14.54 -5.05 -14.60
CA ASN A 171 13.26 -5.67 -15.00
C ASN A 171 12.52 -4.87 -16.08
N ASN A 172 11.69 -5.55 -16.87
CA ASN A 172 10.82 -4.98 -17.91
C ASN A 172 9.38 -4.82 -17.44
N TYR A 173 8.80 -3.66 -17.73
CA TYR A 173 7.36 -3.46 -17.64
C TYR A 173 6.90 -2.55 -18.77
N LEU A 174 5.67 -2.76 -19.23
CA LEU A 174 4.90 -1.76 -19.97
C LEU A 174 4.56 -0.60 -19.03
N VAL A 175 5.45 0.37 -18.90
CA VAL A 175 5.28 1.54 -18.04
C VAL A 175 5.67 2.81 -18.77
N HIS A 176 5.01 3.90 -18.40
CA HIS A 176 5.54 5.22 -18.68
C HIS A 176 6.66 5.50 -17.71
N ILE A 177 7.79 5.96 -18.24
CA ILE A 177 8.95 6.39 -17.45
C ILE A 177 9.05 7.91 -17.55
N LEU A 178 9.02 8.57 -16.39
CA LEU A 178 9.10 10.03 -16.27
C LEU A 178 10.05 10.39 -15.12
N ASN A 179 10.79 11.48 -15.20
CA ASN A 179 11.47 12.02 -14.02
C ASN A 179 10.47 12.78 -13.13
N LYS A 180 10.91 13.12 -11.93
CA LYS A 180 10.13 13.87 -10.95
C LYS A 180 9.59 15.19 -11.53
N GLU A 181 10.41 15.91 -12.30
CA GLU A 181 10.04 17.22 -12.87
C GLU A 181 8.87 17.11 -13.85
N LEU A 182 8.87 16.10 -14.74
CA LEU A 182 7.78 15.88 -15.68
C LEU A 182 6.49 15.47 -14.98
N VAL A 183 6.58 14.64 -13.93
CA VAL A 183 5.41 14.27 -13.12
C VAL A 183 4.84 15.51 -12.42
N CYS A 184 5.69 16.33 -11.79
CA CYS A 184 5.28 17.58 -11.15
C CYS A 184 4.65 18.56 -12.15
N ALA A 185 5.25 18.74 -13.33
CA ALA A 185 4.70 19.59 -14.38
C ALA A 185 3.33 19.10 -14.84
N GLY A 186 3.19 17.79 -15.11
CA GLY A 186 1.91 17.21 -15.52
C GLY A 186 0.83 17.36 -14.44
N MET A 187 1.15 17.11 -13.17
CA MET A 187 0.21 17.35 -12.06
C MET A 187 -0.23 18.81 -11.96
N THR A 188 0.66 19.77 -12.22
CA THR A 188 0.32 21.20 -12.22
C THR A 188 -0.56 21.54 -13.42
N LEU A 189 -0.21 21.06 -14.62
CA LEU A 189 -0.96 21.30 -15.85
C LEU A 189 -2.37 20.72 -15.83
N LEU A 190 -2.56 19.56 -15.18
CA LEU A 190 -3.88 18.94 -15.01
C LEU A 190 -4.89 19.83 -14.26
N LYS A 191 -4.43 20.87 -13.56
CA LYS A 191 -5.32 21.86 -12.92
C LYS A 191 -5.93 22.85 -13.92
N TYR A 192 -5.32 23.01 -15.09
CA TYR A 192 -5.65 24.06 -16.05
C TYR A 192 -6.00 23.53 -17.45
N PHE A 193 -5.54 22.31 -17.79
CA PHE A 193 -5.66 21.74 -19.13
C PHE A 193 -6.34 20.37 -19.14
N PRO A 194 -7.01 19.99 -20.25
CA PRO A 194 -7.60 18.67 -20.41
C PRO A 194 -6.57 17.53 -20.31
N LEU A 195 -7.00 16.40 -19.76
CA LEU A 195 -6.13 15.26 -19.47
C LEU A 195 -5.36 14.76 -20.71
N HIS A 196 -6.03 14.59 -21.85
CA HIS A 196 -5.39 14.11 -23.08
C HIS A 196 -4.32 15.06 -23.61
N PHE A 197 -4.51 16.37 -23.44
CA PHE A 197 -3.52 17.37 -23.83
C PHE A 197 -2.29 17.27 -22.94
N VAL A 198 -2.48 17.16 -21.62
CA VAL A 198 -1.37 17.00 -20.67
C VAL A 198 -0.59 15.73 -20.94
N ASP A 199 -1.27 14.61 -21.17
CA ASP A 199 -0.61 13.34 -21.53
C ASP A 199 0.25 13.49 -22.79
N SER A 200 -0.30 14.09 -23.85
CA SER A 200 0.41 14.29 -25.12
C SER A 200 1.66 15.16 -24.94
N LEU A 201 1.52 16.27 -24.21
CA LEU A 201 2.63 17.19 -23.94
C LEU A 201 3.72 16.51 -23.09
N ILE A 202 3.34 15.80 -22.02
CA ILE A 202 4.31 15.13 -21.15
C ILE A 202 5.00 13.99 -21.87
N LEU A 203 4.29 13.24 -22.72
CA LEU A 203 4.90 12.19 -23.55
C LEU A 203 5.86 12.75 -24.59
N PHE A 204 5.56 13.90 -25.17
CA PHE A 204 6.45 14.62 -26.08
C PHE A 204 7.74 15.04 -25.37
N LEU A 205 7.63 15.69 -24.21
CA LEU A 205 8.80 16.07 -23.40
C LEU A 205 9.60 14.85 -22.92
N ALA A 206 8.92 13.76 -22.54
CA ALA A 206 9.58 12.51 -22.19
C ALA A 206 10.31 11.87 -23.39
N LYS A 207 9.78 12.01 -24.61
CA LYS A 207 10.46 11.56 -25.84
C LYS A 207 11.71 12.39 -26.11
N ILE A 208 11.67 13.71 -25.91
CA ILE A 208 12.86 14.57 -26.03
C ILE A 208 13.92 14.15 -25.01
N LYS A 209 13.54 13.95 -23.74
CA LYS A 209 14.46 13.63 -22.65
C LYS A 209 15.09 12.23 -22.79
N TYR A 210 14.26 11.23 -23.05
CA TYR A 210 14.69 9.83 -23.00
C TYR A 210 14.99 9.22 -24.36
N GLY A 211 14.48 9.80 -25.44
CA GLY A 211 14.48 9.17 -26.76
C GLY A 211 13.51 8.00 -26.84
N ASP A 212 13.73 7.16 -27.85
CA ASP A 212 13.01 5.88 -27.99
C ASP A 212 13.65 4.81 -27.10
N LEU A 213 12.86 4.30 -26.15
CA LEU A 213 13.27 3.25 -25.22
C LEU A 213 12.85 1.85 -25.66
N SER A 214 12.04 1.72 -26.73
CA SER A 214 11.59 0.43 -27.25
C SER A 214 12.75 -0.44 -27.72
N LYS A 215 13.81 0.17 -28.25
CA LYS A 215 15.08 -0.49 -28.60
C LYS A 215 15.81 -1.13 -27.42
N TYR A 216 15.46 -0.76 -26.20
CA TYR A 216 15.95 -1.39 -24.96
C TYR A 216 14.89 -2.31 -24.33
N GLY A 217 13.82 -2.68 -25.05
CA GLY A 217 12.76 -3.55 -24.54
C GLY A 217 11.65 -2.84 -23.75
N LEU A 218 11.79 -1.53 -23.47
CA LEU A 218 10.78 -0.74 -22.77
C LEU A 218 9.73 -0.19 -23.72
N HIS A 219 8.58 -0.83 -23.71
CA HIS A 219 7.45 -0.44 -24.54
C HIS A 219 6.48 0.42 -23.72
N ARG A 220 6.09 1.57 -24.29
CA ARG A 220 5.14 2.47 -23.63
C ARG A 220 3.71 1.98 -23.83
N PRO A 221 2.85 2.04 -22.79
CA PRO A 221 1.42 1.83 -22.98
C PRO A 221 0.81 2.83 -23.98
N LYS A 222 -0.22 2.40 -24.74
CA LYS A 222 -0.94 3.27 -25.69
C LYS A 222 -1.67 4.42 -24.99
N ILE A 223 -2.19 4.15 -23.80
CA ILE A 223 -2.88 5.13 -22.94
C ILE A 223 -1.83 5.95 -22.21
N GLY A 224 -1.93 7.28 -22.20
CA GLY A 224 -0.95 8.18 -21.59
C GLY A 224 -0.81 8.02 -20.06
N PRO A 225 0.27 8.54 -19.44
CA PRO A 225 0.61 8.28 -18.04
C PRO A 225 -0.46 8.71 -17.03
N PHE A 226 -1.06 9.89 -17.22
CA PHE A 226 -2.10 10.39 -16.34
C PHE A 226 -3.46 9.75 -16.66
N SER A 227 -3.74 9.44 -17.94
CA SER A 227 -4.93 8.67 -18.33
C SER A 227 -4.90 7.28 -17.69
N LEU A 228 -3.75 6.60 -17.75
CA LEU A 228 -3.56 5.27 -17.21
C LEU A 228 -3.72 5.27 -15.69
N LYS A 229 -3.18 6.31 -15.03
CA LYS A 229 -3.37 6.51 -13.59
C LYS A 229 -4.84 6.73 -13.23
N ALA A 230 -5.57 7.52 -14.02
CA ALA A 230 -6.99 7.78 -13.78
C ALA A 230 -7.86 6.55 -14.04
N ALA A 231 -7.56 5.77 -15.09
CA ALA A 231 -8.36 4.63 -15.51
C ALA A 231 -8.17 3.39 -14.62
N ILE A 232 -6.93 3.04 -14.28
CA ILE A 232 -6.60 1.78 -13.60
C ILE A 232 -5.67 1.96 -12.40
N GLY A 233 -5.45 3.19 -11.93
CA GLY A 233 -4.64 3.45 -10.75
C GLY A 233 -3.13 3.26 -10.93
N ARG A 234 -2.65 2.94 -12.14
CA ARG A 234 -1.22 2.69 -12.41
C ARG A 234 -0.46 3.98 -12.67
N SER A 235 0.46 4.33 -11.78
CA SER A 235 1.32 5.52 -11.92
C SER A 235 2.48 5.28 -12.90
N PRO A 236 3.01 6.33 -13.55
CA PRO A 236 4.30 6.24 -14.23
C PRO A 236 5.42 5.92 -13.23
N VAL A 237 6.45 5.22 -13.70
CA VAL A 237 7.69 4.99 -12.96
C VAL A 237 8.48 6.29 -12.92
N ILE A 238 8.95 6.67 -11.73
CA ILE A 238 9.80 7.83 -11.55
C ILE A 238 11.25 7.42 -11.79
N ASP A 239 11.83 7.86 -12.89
CA ASP A 239 13.24 7.65 -13.20
C ASP A 239 14.11 8.57 -12.35
N VAL A 240 15.07 7.95 -11.68
CA VAL A 240 16.10 8.59 -10.84
C VAL A 240 17.52 8.29 -11.34
N GLY A 241 17.64 7.76 -12.57
CA GLY A 241 18.92 7.36 -13.19
C GLY A 241 18.89 5.96 -13.81
N THR A 242 17.82 5.20 -13.63
CA THR A 242 17.63 3.85 -14.17
C THR A 242 17.72 3.84 -15.70
N VAL A 243 17.17 4.85 -16.37
CA VAL A 243 17.21 4.91 -17.85
C VAL A 243 18.63 5.02 -18.38
N ASN A 244 19.52 5.74 -17.70
CA ASN A 244 20.91 5.85 -18.12
C ASN A 244 21.64 4.51 -17.99
N LYS A 245 21.47 3.84 -16.85
CA LYS A 245 22.00 2.48 -16.64
C LYS A 245 21.50 1.46 -17.66
N ILE A 246 20.24 1.59 -18.11
CA ILE A 246 19.70 0.77 -19.22
C ILE A 246 20.43 1.07 -20.53
N LYS A 247 20.63 2.35 -20.84
CA LYS A 247 21.32 2.79 -22.07
C LYS A 247 22.78 2.37 -22.09
N GLU A 248 23.44 2.36 -20.94
CA GLU A 248 24.83 1.94 -20.73
C GLU A 248 24.97 0.41 -20.73
N GLY A 249 23.86 -0.33 -20.66
CA GLY A 249 23.85 -1.79 -20.68
C GLY A 249 24.09 -2.45 -19.32
N GLU A 250 24.23 -1.66 -18.25
CA GLU A 250 24.28 -2.14 -16.86
C GLU A 250 22.97 -2.82 -16.44
N ILE A 251 21.84 -2.36 -17.00
CA ILE A 251 20.50 -2.91 -16.73
C ILE A 251 19.92 -3.46 -18.04
N LYS A 252 19.76 -4.78 -18.12
CA LYS A 252 19.21 -5.48 -19.30
C LYS A 252 17.74 -5.86 -19.13
N ILE A 253 16.94 -5.62 -20.13
CA ILE A 253 15.48 -5.75 -20.03
C ILE A 253 15.06 -7.00 -20.78
N PHE A 254 14.41 -7.93 -20.07
CA PHE A 254 13.97 -9.23 -20.61
C PHE A 254 12.44 -9.29 -20.78
N PRO A 255 11.90 -10.21 -21.59
CA PRO A 255 10.45 -10.45 -21.68
C PRO A 255 9.84 -10.96 -20.37
N GLY A 256 8.53 -11.26 -20.38
CA GLY A 256 7.88 -11.91 -19.24
C GLY A 256 8.55 -13.23 -18.87
N ILE A 257 8.45 -13.61 -17.60
CA ILE A 257 9.00 -14.88 -17.10
C ILE A 257 7.95 -15.97 -17.32
N GLU A 258 8.33 -17.02 -18.05
CA GLU A 258 7.50 -18.22 -18.20
C GLU A 258 7.70 -19.18 -17.02
N LYS A 259 8.96 -19.41 -16.63
CA LYS A 259 9.29 -20.37 -15.57
C LYS A 259 10.57 -19.99 -14.82
N ILE A 260 10.58 -20.27 -13.51
CA ILE A 260 11.75 -20.17 -12.63
C ILE A 260 12.17 -21.59 -12.23
N GLN A 261 13.44 -21.92 -12.40
CA GLN A 261 14.05 -23.21 -12.05
C GLN A 261 15.36 -22.98 -11.30
N GLY A 262 15.28 -22.73 -9.98
CA GLY A 262 16.44 -22.33 -9.18
C GLY A 262 16.99 -20.99 -9.66
N SER A 263 18.27 -20.95 -10.04
CA SER A 263 18.92 -19.76 -10.63
C SER A 263 18.62 -19.57 -12.13
N ARG A 264 17.98 -20.54 -12.78
CA ARG A 264 17.62 -20.47 -14.20
C ARG A 264 16.23 -19.87 -14.38
N ILE A 265 16.13 -18.85 -15.22
CA ILE A 265 14.89 -18.21 -15.66
C ILE A 265 14.67 -18.52 -17.13
N ILE A 266 13.48 -19.03 -17.45
CA ILE A 266 12.98 -19.24 -18.81
C ILE A 266 11.99 -18.10 -19.08
N PHE A 267 12.26 -17.31 -20.11
CA PHE A 267 11.42 -16.20 -20.54
C PHE A 267 10.39 -16.64 -21.58
N GLU A 268 9.31 -15.88 -21.75
CA GLU A 268 8.21 -16.15 -22.70
C GLU A 268 8.67 -16.28 -24.17
N ASN A 269 9.85 -15.76 -24.51
CA ASN A 269 10.47 -15.91 -25.83
C ASN A 269 11.30 -17.19 -25.97
N GLY A 270 11.30 -18.07 -24.96
CA GLY A 270 12.11 -19.28 -24.88
C GLY A 270 13.58 -19.05 -24.52
N GLU A 271 14.00 -17.80 -24.26
CA GLU A 271 15.37 -17.52 -23.83
C GLU A 271 15.58 -18.00 -22.39
N GLU A 272 16.71 -18.67 -22.15
CA GLU A 272 17.12 -19.09 -20.82
C GLU A 272 18.29 -18.24 -20.33
N LYS A 273 18.21 -17.76 -19.08
CA LYS A 273 19.31 -17.08 -18.40
C LYS A 273 19.49 -17.62 -17.00
N ILE A 274 20.74 -17.59 -16.55
CA ILE A 274 21.09 -17.86 -15.16
C ILE A 274 21.31 -16.51 -14.49
N PHE A 275 20.68 -16.33 -13.35
CA PHE A 275 20.87 -15.17 -12.50
C PHE A 275 21.41 -15.61 -11.15
N ASP A 276 22.40 -14.89 -10.65
CA ASP A 276 22.87 -15.02 -9.27
C ASP A 276 21.82 -14.52 -8.27
N ALA A 277 20.86 -13.73 -8.77
CA ALA A 277 19.89 -13.00 -7.99
C ALA A 277 18.54 -12.79 -8.72
N ILE A 278 17.40 -13.02 -8.06
CA ILE A 278 16.04 -12.81 -8.58
C ILE A 278 15.23 -12.00 -7.57
N VAL A 279 14.84 -10.77 -7.91
CA VAL A 279 14.13 -9.89 -6.97
C VAL A 279 12.66 -9.73 -7.34
N PHE A 280 11.74 -10.07 -6.43
CA PHE A 280 10.31 -9.83 -6.61
C PHE A 280 9.90 -8.43 -6.14
N ALA A 281 9.52 -7.58 -7.09
CA ALA A 281 9.03 -6.20 -6.88
C ALA A 281 7.56 -6.04 -7.33
N THR A 282 6.72 -7.05 -7.08
CA THR A 282 5.41 -7.23 -7.77
C THR A 282 4.22 -6.49 -7.14
N GLY A 283 4.45 -5.71 -6.09
CA GLY A 283 3.44 -4.83 -5.48
C GLY A 283 2.50 -5.54 -4.50
N TYR A 284 1.33 -4.95 -4.28
CA TYR A 284 0.32 -5.35 -3.28
C TYR A 284 -1.07 -5.44 -3.94
N ARG A 285 -1.97 -6.24 -3.36
CA ARG A 285 -3.39 -6.32 -3.73
C ARG A 285 -4.29 -6.09 -2.51
N SER A 286 -5.56 -5.79 -2.76
CA SER A 286 -6.55 -5.75 -1.69
C SER A 286 -6.88 -7.19 -1.27
N THR A 287 -6.88 -7.46 0.02
CA THR A 287 -7.29 -8.76 0.59
C THR A 287 -8.71 -8.68 1.14
N ALA A 288 -9.47 -7.65 0.77
CA ALA A 288 -10.79 -7.41 1.32
C ALA A 288 -11.75 -8.60 1.08
N ASN A 289 -11.61 -9.29 -0.05
CA ASN A 289 -12.42 -10.45 -0.41
C ASN A 289 -12.10 -11.72 0.39
N GLU A 290 -10.94 -11.81 1.04
CA GLU A 290 -10.54 -13.00 1.81
C GLU A 290 -11.29 -13.10 3.14
N TRP A 291 -11.69 -11.98 3.73
CA TRP A 291 -12.36 -11.95 5.04
C TRP A 291 -13.81 -11.45 4.96
N LEU A 292 -14.17 -10.64 3.96
CA LEU A 292 -15.54 -10.19 3.75
C LEU A 292 -16.32 -11.24 2.96
N LYS A 293 -16.94 -12.22 3.63
CA LYS A 293 -17.58 -13.39 2.99
C LYS A 293 -18.73 -13.10 2.01
N ASP A 294 -19.28 -11.89 2.01
CA ASP A 294 -20.37 -11.44 1.12
C ASP A 294 -19.98 -10.21 0.29
N PHE A 295 -18.70 -10.04 -0.07
CA PHE A 295 -18.15 -8.82 -0.68
C PHE A 295 -18.80 -8.37 -2.00
N TYR A 296 -19.52 -9.26 -2.71
CA TYR A 296 -20.03 -9.00 -4.06
C TYR A 296 -20.97 -7.80 -4.17
N PHE A 297 -21.58 -7.31 -3.09
CA PHE A 297 -22.42 -6.10 -3.17
C PHE A 297 -21.60 -4.80 -3.20
N VAL A 298 -20.31 -4.80 -2.82
CA VAL A 298 -19.49 -3.57 -2.70
C VAL A 298 -18.13 -3.66 -3.38
N LEU A 299 -17.53 -4.85 -3.47
CA LEU A 299 -16.22 -5.08 -4.09
C LEU A 299 -16.33 -5.96 -5.34
N ASN A 300 -15.39 -5.75 -6.26
CA ASN A 300 -15.12 -6.62 -7.39
C ASN A 300 -14.22 -7.81 -6.98
N GLU A 301 -13.90 -8.69 -7.92
CA GLU A 301 -13.09 -9.89 -7.66
C GLU A 301 -11.66 -9.58 -7.18
N GLU A 302 -11.14 -8.40 -7.49
CA GLU A 302 -9.82 -7.92 -7.04
C GLU A 302 -9.84 -7.24 -5.66
N GLY A 303 -10.98 -7.25 -4.95
CA GLY A 303 -11.14 -6.63 -3.64
C GLY A 303 -11.17 -5.10 -3.69
N MET A 304 -11.49 -4.54 -4.85
CA MET A 304 -11.58 -3.11 -5.12
C MET A 304 -13.04 -2.68 -5.26
N PRO A 305 -13.40 -1.40 -5.02
CA PRO A 305 -14.78 -0.96 -5.16
C PRO A 305 -15.31 -1.17 -6.59
N LYS A 306 -16.55 -1.62 -6.72
CA LYS A 306 -17.19 -1.82 -8.04
C LYS A 306 -17.41 -0.51 -8.79
N ALA A 307 -17.79 0.55 -8.07
CA ALA A 307 -17.97 1.86 -8.65
C ALA A 307 -16.63 2.46 -9.07
N LYS A 308 -16.62 3.17 -10.20
CA LYS A 308 -15.42 3.87 -10.69
C LYS A 308 -15.27 5.22 -10.01
N PHE A 309 -14.03 5.70 -9.97
CA PHE A 309 -13.74 7.10 -9.58
C PHE A 309 -14.56 8.08 -10.43
N PRO A 310 -15.11 9.18 -9.87
CA PRO A 310 -14.91 9.69 -8.50
C PRO A 310 -15.86 9.13 -7.44
N ASN A 311 -16.79 8.25 -7.80
CA ASN A 311 -17.84 7.75 -6.89
C ASN A 311 -17.53 6.35 -6.34
N HIS A 312 -16.28 5.88 -6.49
CA HIS A 312 -15.82 4.55 -6.03
C HIS A 312 -15.99 4.33 -4.54
N TRP A 313 -16.04 5.41 -3.74
CA TRP A 313 -16.13 5.35 -2.30
C TRP A 313 -17.54 5.00 -1.77
N LYS A 314 -18.58 5.11 -2.61
CA LYS A 314 -19.98 4.89 -2.21
C LYS A 314 -20.50 3.55 -2.72
N GLY A 315 -20.94 2.70 -1.79
CA GLY A 315 -21.71 1.49 -2.05
C GLY A 315 -23.20 1.67 -1.78
N GLU A 316 -23.94 0.57 -1.85
CA GLU A 316 -25.37 0.53 -1.55
C GLU A 316 -25.62 0.40 -0.04
N ASN A 317 -26.82 0.75 0.44
CA ASN A 317 -27.28 0.48 1.81
C ASN A 317 -26.33 0.97 2.93
N GLY A 318 -25.77 2.17 2.79
CA GLY A 318 -24.90 2.77 3.81
C GLY A 318 -23.48 2.17 3.88
N LEU A 319 -23.07 1.42 2.86
CA LEU A 319 -21.72 0.84 2.77
C LEU A 319 -20.79 1.77 2.00
N TYR A 320 -19.55 1.90 2.49
CA TYR A 320 -18.55 2.79 1.90
C TYR A 320 -17.17 2.13 1.85
N CYS A 321 -16.34 2.57 0.91
CA CYS A 321 -14.95 2.15 0.75
C CYS A 321 -14.01 3.35 0.84
N ALA A 322 -13.15 3.39 1.86
CA ALA A 322 -12.19 4.46 2.06
C ALA A 322 -10.77 4.00 1.73
N GLY A 323 -10.06 4.77 0.91
CA GLY A 323 -8.62 4.55 0.67
C GLY A 323 -8.29 3.50 -0.39
N LEU A 324 -9.29 3.02 -1.12
CA LEU A 324 -9.13 2.07 -2.22
C LEU A 324 -9.08 2.76 -3.61
N SER A 325 -8.92 4.08 -3.65
CA SER A 325 -8.83 4.84 -4.90
C SER A 325 -7.51 4.68 -5.67
N SER A 326 -6.48 4.05 -5.07
CA SER A 326 -5.11 4.03 -5.59
C SER A 326 -4.48 5.43 -5.77
N ARG A 327 -4.98 6.46 -5.10
CA ARG A 327 -4.50 7.86 -5.21
C ARG A 327 -3.65 8.32 -4.02
N GLY A 328 -3.14 7.38 -3.22
CA GLY A 328 -2.32 7.66 -2.05
C GLY A 328 -3.07 8.46 -0.97
N LEU A 329 -2.32 9.19 -0.14
CA LEU A 329 -2.87 9.91 1.02
C LEU A 329 -3.94 10.94 0.66
N ALA A 330 -3.77 11.65 -0.47
CA ALA A 330 -4.77 12.61 -0.95
C ALA A 330 -6.09 11.92 -1.34
N GLY A 331 -6.01 10.73 -1.92
CA GLY A 331 -7.18 9.89 -2.21
C GLY A 331 -7.91 9.47 -0.94
N ILE A 332 -7.17 8.97 0.06
CA ILE A 332 -7.74 8.57 1.36
C ILE A 332 -8.47 9.74 2.01
N TYR A 333 -7.88 10.94 2.00
CA TYR A 333 -8.52 12.14 2.53
C TYR A 333 -9.82 12.48 1.79
N ALA A 334 -9.79 12.48 0.45
CA ALA A 334 -10.96 12.79 -0.37
C ALA A 334 -12.10 11.79 -0.12
N ASP A 335 -11.77 10.49 -0.07
CA ASP A 335 -12.73 9.43 0.21
C ASP A 335 -13.36 9.63 1.59
N ALA A 336 -12.55 9.82 2.64
CA ALA A 336 -13.04 10.01 4.01
C ALA A 336 -13.94 11.25 4.14
N HIS A 337 -13.58 12.36 3.49
CA HIS A 337 -14.38 13.58 3.53
C HIS A 337 -15.71 13.44 2.77
N ALA A 338 -15.71 12.75 1.63
CA ALA A 338 -16.93 12.48 0.87
C ALA A 338 -17.88 11.57 1.66
N ILE A 339 -17.35 10.51 2.27
CA ILE A 339 -18.12 9.59 3.12
C ILE A 339 -18.73 10.32 4.32
N ALA A 340 -17.94 11.11 5.04
CA ALA A 340 -18.44 11.86 6.20
C ALA A 340 -19.58 12.81 5.84
N ASN A 341 -19.46 13.52 4.71
CA ASN A 341 -20.51 14.40 4.21
C ASN A 341 -21.78 13.63 3.83
N ASP A 342 -21.64 12.49 3.16
CA ASP A 342 -22.79 11.66 2.75
C ASP A 342 -23.55 11.13 3.97
N ILE A 343 -22.83 10.59 4.97
CA ILE A 343 -23.41 10.12 6.23
C ILE A 343 -24.14 11.25 6.95
N SER A 344 -23.50 12.43 7.07
CA SER A 344 -24.10 13.59 7.71
C SER A 344 -25.38 14.05 7.00
N ASN A 345 -25.37 14.09 5.67
CA ASN A 345 -26.53 14.51 4.89
C ASN A 345 -27.69 13.52 5.02
N ASN A 346 -27.41 12.20 4.93
CA ASN A 346 -28.43 11.17 5.10
C ASN A 346 -29.07 11.24 6.49
N TYR A 347 -28.27 11.44 7.54
CA TYR A 347 -28.78 11.60 8.90
C TYR A 347 -29.68 12.83 9.07
N LEU A 348 -29.33 13.97 8.45
CA LEU A 348 -30.16 15.16 8.47
C LEU A 348 -31.50 14.91 7.76
N VAL A 349 -31.49 14.29 6.58
CA VAL A 349 -32.70 13.97 5.81
C VAL A 349 -33.62 13.04 6.59
N GLU A 350 -33.09 11.98 7.22
CA GLU A 350 -33.90 11.09 8.07
C GLU A 350 -34.52 11.80 9.27
N LYS A 351 -33.79 12.73 9.88
CA LYS A 351 -34.30 13.52 11.00
C LYS A 351 -35.41 14.47 10.56
N PHE A 352 -35.29 15.09 9.39
CA PHE A 352 -36.34 15.92 8.81
C PHE A 352 -37.59 15.11 8.44
N ASN A 353 -37.44 13.89 7.93
CA ASN A 353 -38.57 13.03 7.58
C ASN A 353 -39.28 12.40 8.78
N LYS A 354 -38.68 12.44 9.98
CA LYS A 354 -39.27 11.96 11.25
C LYS A 354 -39.94 13.07 12.08
N LEU A 355 -39.79 14.33 11.67
CA LEU A 355 -40.49 15.51 12.20
C LEU A 355 -41.73 15.76 11.36
#